data_AF-A0A9E5FDK0-F1
#
_entry.id   AF-A0A9E5FDK0-F1
#
_cell.length_a   1.000
_cell.length_b   1.000
_cell.length_c   1.000
_cell.angle_alpha   90.00
_cell.angle_beta   90.00
_cell.angle_gamma   90.00
#
_symmetry.space_group_name_H-M   'P 1'
#
loop_
_entity.id
_entity.type
_entity.pdbx_description
1 polymer ?
#
loop_
_entity_poly.entity_id
_entity_poly.type
_entity_poly.pdbx_seq_one_letter_code
_entity_poly.pdbx_strand_id
1 'polypeptide(L)'
;MLMMQASISSRIANAFFRHNKDVVMNINTQTIARTSYIVVAIGFTLAAFLRGDHLLGIGCGVMYATVTIALFWLLALSRSSVGSMSITRVVFLVLFALPVGYAMAFPAAINPDVQIFIDKQSIDRRVRAELAKVFASDLAYRTLTFTSFQGKDVTITVRGSVSTRATLNRLRCQIAMECPSRNECSLYWNVSIQNTGQQIDGSDRELFQYAE
;
A
#
# COMPACT_ATOMS: atom_id res chain seq x y z
N MET A 1 -28.58 70.04 16.83
CA MET A 1 -29.04 68.74 17.33
C MET A 1 -29.06 67.64 16.24
N LEU A 2 -29.52 67.93 15.02
CA LEU A 2 -29.55 66.98 13.88
C LEU A 2 -28.17 66.43 13.44
N MET A 3 -27.09 67.22 13.49
CA MET A 3 -25.74 66.75 13.12
C MET A 3 -25.15 65.68 14.07
N MET A 4 -25.59 65.66 15.34
CA MET A 4 -25.09 64.71 16.33
C MET A 4 -25.73 63.32 16.17
N GLN A 5 -26.99 63.26 15.72
CA GLN A 5 -27.69 62.01 15.40
C GLN A 5 -27.10 61.29 14.18
N ALA A 6 -26.69 62.03 13.15
CA ALA A 6 -26.07 61.45 11.95
C ALA A 6 -24.71 60.79 12.25
N SER A 7 -23.89 61.41 13.12
CA SER A 7 -22.59 60.88 13.54
C SER A 7 -22.72 59.53 14.28
N ILE A 8 -23.68 59.44 15.21
CA ILE A 8 -23.90 58.22 16.01
C ILE A 8 -24.42 57.08 15.11
N SER A 9 -25.36 57.36 14.20
CA SER A 9 -25.89 56.36 13.28
C SER A 9 -24.81 55.81 12.34
N SER A 10 -23.90 56.67 11.83
CA SER A 10 -22.78 56.22 10.97
C SER A 10 -21.77 55.33 11.71
N ARG A 11 -21.50 55.60 13.00
CA ARG A 11 -20.58 54.80 13.81
C ARG A 11 -21.15 53.43 14.15
N ILE A 12 -22.45 53.36 14.42
CA ILE A 12 -23.15 52.10 14.68
C ILE A 12 -23.21 51.25 13.40
N ALA A 13 -23.53 51.85 12.25
CA ALA A 13 -23.55 51.15 10.96
C ALA A 13 -22.16 50.60 10.58
N ASN A 14 -21.09 51.38 10.80
CA ASN A 14 -19.72 50.92 10.56
C ASN A 14 -19.26 49.82 11.51
N ALA A 15 -19.66 49.87 12.79
CA ALA A 15 -19.35 48.81 13.75
C ALA A 15 -20.08 47.51 13.41
N PHE A 16 -21.35 47.59 12.99
CA PHE A 16 -22.13 46.43 12.55
C PHE A 16 -21.57 45.80 11.28
N PHE A 17 -21.14 46.63 10.31
CA PHE A 17 -20.48 46.14 9.08
C PHE A 17 -19.14 45.48 9.35
N ARG A 18 -18.30 46.03 10.24
CA ARG A 18 -17.04 45.38 10.64
C ARG A 18 -17.31 44.06 11.34
N HIS A 19 -18.23 44.04 12.31
CA HIS A 19 -18.57 42.84 13.05
C HIS A 19 -19.08 41.73 12.12
N ASN A 20 -19.98 42.04 11.18
CA ASN A 20 -20.45 41.07 10.19
C ASN A 20 -19.36 40.60 9.23
N LYS A 21 -18.45 41.49 8.81
CA LYS A 21 -17.32 41.12 7.94
C LYS A 21 -16.35 40.18 8.65
N ASP A 22 -16.03 40.45 9.91
CA ASP A 22 -15.16 39.62 10.73
C ASP A 22 -15.79 38.25 11.01
N VAL A 23 -17.10 38.20 11.30
CA VAL A 23 -17.84 36.94 11.50
C VAL A 23 -17.85 36.10 10.22
N VAL A 24 -18.19 36.68 9.07
CA VAL A 24 -18.23 35.96 7.78
C VAL A 24 -16.83 35.49 7.35
N MET A 25 -15.80 36.32 7.53
CA MET A 25 -14.43 35.96 7.19
C MET A 25 -13.90 34.84 8.09
N ASN A 26 -14.26 34.83 9.38
CA ASN A 26 -13.87 33.78 10.33
C ASN A 26 -14.58 32.45 10.03
N ILE A 27 -15.88 32.48 9.68
CA ILE A 27 -16.65 31.29 9.28
C ILE A 27 -16.07 30.67 7.99
N ASN A 28 -15.75 31.47 6.98
CA ASN A 28 -15.15 30.96 5.74
C ASN A 28 -13.76 30.37 5.97
N THR A 29 -12.92 31.03 6.78
CA THR A 29 -11.57 30.55 7.07
C THR A 29 -11.58 29.24 7.87
N GLN A 30 -12.48 29.11 8.84
CA GLN A 30 -12.62 27.90 9.65
C GLN A 30 -13.19 26.72 8.83
N THR A 31 -14.11 27.01 7.91
CA THR A 31 -14.69 26.00 7.01
C THR A 31 -13.64 25.49 6.03
N ILE A 32 -12.89 26.39 5.39
CA ILE A 32 -11.80 26.05 4.46
C ILE A 32 -10.72 25.21 5.16
N ALA A 33 -10.33 25.59 6.38
CA ALA A 33 -9.33 24.86 7.17
C ALA A 33 -9.79 23.46 7.59
N ARG A 34 -11.08 23.28 7.88
CA ARG A 34 -11.66 21.95 8.15
C ARG A 34 -11.69 21.08 6.89
N THR A 35 -12.15 21.64 5.77
CA THR A 35 -12.23 20.88 4.51
C THR A 35 -10.85 20.47 4.00
N SER A 36 -9.85 21.36 4.06
CA SER A 36 -8.48 21.03 3.63
C SER A 36 -7.85 19.96 4.52
N TYR A 37 -8.10 20.02 5.83
CA TYR A 37 -7.66 18.99 6.77
C TYR A 37 -8.24 17.61 6.46
N ILE A 38 -9.55 17.53 6.20
CA ILE A 38 -10.22 16.27 5.89
C ILE A 38 -9.68 15.68 4.58
N VAL A 39 -9.52 16.49 3.54
CA VAL A 39 -8.97 16.03 2.24
C VAL A 39 -7.56 15.49 2.40
N VAL A 40 -6.69 16.20 3.16
CA VAL A 40 -5.33 15.74 3.44
C VAL A 40 -5.33 14.44 4.26
N ALA A 41 -6.19 14.34 5.28
CA ALA A 41 -6.31 13.14 6.10
C ALA A 41 -6.74 11.91 5.28
N ILE A 42 -7.72 12.08 4.40
CA ILE A 42 -8.19 11.02 3.49
C ILE A 42 -7.06 10.63 2.52
N GLY A 43 -6.42 11.61 1.88
CA GLY A 43 -5.33 11.35 0.93
C GLY A 43 -4.16 10.60 1.56
N PHE A 44 -3.73 11.01 2.76
CA PHE A 44 -2.67 10.31 3.51
C PHE A 44 -3.08 8.91 3.94
N THR A 45 -4.31 8.73 4.43
CA THR A 45 -4.81 7.42 4.85
C THR A 45 -4.89 6.45 3.66
N LEU A 46 -5.35 6.93 2.51
CA LEU A 46 -5.41 6.13 1.28
C LEU A 46 -4.00 5.78 0.80
N ALA A 47 -3.07 6.73 0.81
CA ALA A 47 -1.68 6.48 0.43
C ALA A 47 -1.00 5.47 1.38
N ALA A 48 -1.25 5.57 2.69
CA ALA A 48 -0.74 4.64 3.69
C ALA A 48 -1.34 3.23 3.51
N PHE A 49 -2.65 3.15 3.24
CA PHE A 49 -3.31 1.89 2.92
C PHE A 49 -2.72 1.24 1.67
N LEU A 50 -2.67 1.97 0.54
CA LEU A 50 -2.16 1.45 -0.73
C LEU A 50 -0.71 1.02 -0.60
N ARG A 51 0.10 1.78 0.14
CA ARG A 51 1.50 1.41 0.41
C ARG A 51 1.60 0.14 1.25
N GLY A 52 0.86 0.06 2.36
CA GLY A 52 0.89 -1.12 3.22
C GLY A 52 0.35 -2.36 2.52
N ASP A 53 -0.72 -2.19 1.72
CA ASP A 53 -1.28 -3.27 0.91
C ASP A 53 -0.31 -3.73 -0.17
N HIS A 54 0.32 -2.80 -0.88
CA HIS A 54 1.30 -3.15 -1.92
C HIS A 54 2.52 -3.89 -1.36
N LEU A 55 3.08 -3.41 -0.25
CA LEU A 55 4.31 -3.96 0.32
C LEU A 55 4.06 -5.28 1.08
N LEU A 56 3.05 -5.31 1.94
CA LEU A 56 2.88 -6.35 2.95
C LEU A 56 1.48 -6.99 2.93
N GLY A 57 0.54 -6.42 2.17
CA GLY A 57 -0.81 -6.94 1.96
C GLY A 57 -1.87 -6.26 2.78
N ILE A 58 -3.12 -6.66 2.51
CA ILE A 58 -4.32 -6.03 3.05
C ILE A 58 -4.22 -5.84 4.58
N GLY A 59 -3.72 -6.83 5.32
CA GLY A 59 -3.56 -6.72 6.77
C GLY A 59 -2.65 -5.56 7.21
N CYS A 60 -1.50 -5.38 6.55
CA CYS A 60 -0.61 -4.25 6.81
C CYS A 60 -1.17 -2.93 6.25
N GLY A 61 -1.84 -2.96 5.10
CA GLY A 61 -2.58 -1.80 4.57
C GLY A 61 -3.59 -1.26 5.58
N VAL A 62 -4.38 -2.15 6.18
CA VAL A 62 -5.35 -1.80 7.24
C VAL A 62 -4.65 -1.23 8.48
N MET A 63 -3.58 -1.87 8.94
CA MET A 63 -2.78 -1.36 10.08
C MET A 63 -2.21 0.04 9.82
N TYR A 64 -1.74 0.30 8.61
CA TYR A 64 -1.19 1.59 8.24
C TYR A 64 -2.29 2.65 8.20
N ALA A 65 -3.44 2.32 7.62
CA ALA A 65 -4.60 3.19 7.59
C ALA A 65 -5.13 3.52 9.00
N THR A 66 -5.22 2.54 9.90
CA THR A 66 -5.70 2.77 11.27
C THR A 66 -4.76 3.64 12.07
N VAL A 67 -3.44 3.46 11.93
CA VAL A 67 -2.45 4.34 12.58
C VAL A 67 -2.55 5.77 12.04
N THR A 68 -2.69 5.96 10.73
CA THR A 68 -2.87 7.31 10.16
C THR A 68 -4.18 7.95 10.62
N ILE A 69 -5.28 7.20 10.66
CA ILE A 69 -6.57 7.68 11.18
C ILE A 69 -6.42 8.08 12.65
N ALA A 70 -5.79 7.26 13.48
CA ALA A 70 -5.54 7.58 14.88
C ALA A 70 -4.70 8.86 15.04
N LEU A 71 -3.69 9.04 14.19
CA LEU A 71 -2.86 10.25 14.19
C LEU A 71 -3.67 11.51 13.84
N PHE A 72 -4.47 11.46 12.77
CA PHE A 72 -5.36 12.56 12.39
C PHE A 72 -6.50 12.75 13.40
N TRP A 73 -6.95 11.70 14.07
CA TRP A 73 -7.93 11.81 15.15
C TRP A 73 -7.35 12.56 16.35
N LEU A 74 -6.13 12.21 16.78
CA LEU A 74 -5.43 12.91 17.86
C LEU A 74 -5.12 14.37 17.50
N LEU A 75 -4.74 14.64 16.24
CA LEU A 75 -4.56 15.99 15.72
C LEU A 75 -5.88 16.78 15.74
N ALA A 76 -7.00 16.17 15.37
CA ALA A 76 -8.31 16.81 15.42
C ALA A 76 -8.76 17.10 16.86
N LEU A 77 -8.56 16.15 17.79
CA LEU A 77 -8.83 16.33 19.22
C LEU A 77 -7.94 17.41 19.85
N SER A 78 -6.70 17.57 19.37
CA SER A 78 -5.83 18.65 19.84
C SER A 78 -6.30 20.04 19.40
N ARG A 79 -7.15 20.13 18.37
CA ARG A 79 -7.73 21.39 17.83
C ARG A 79 -9.09 21.76 18.42
N SER A 80 -9.77 20.87 19.16
CA SER A 80 -11.17 21.06 19.58
C SER A 80 -11.36 21.77 20.93
N SER A 81 -10.29 22.21 21.61
CA SER A 81 -10.39 23.07 22.79
C SER A 81 -10.45 24.54 22.39
N VAL A 82 -11.35 25.31 23.00
CA VAL A 82 -11.62 26.75 22.79
C VAL A 82 -10.42 27.66 23.21
N GLY A 83 -9.25 27.09 23.48
CA GLY A 83 -8.00 27.82 23.77
C GLY A 83 -6.92 27.49 22.75
N SER A 84 -6.03 28.45 22.48
CA SER A 84 -4.85 28.27 21.64
C SER A 84 -4.14 26.96 21.97
N MET A 85 -3.80 26.17 20.96
CA MET A 85 -3.01 24.95 21.13
C MET A 85 -1.78 25.26 22.00
N SER A 86 -1.68 24.57 23.14
CA SER A 86 -0.42 24.53 23.89
C SER A 86 0.64 23.96 22.95
N ILE A 87 1.70 24.75 22.71
CA ILE A 87 2.87 24.38 21.89
C ILE A 87 3.35 22.97 22.26
N THR A 88 3.33 22.64 23.54
CA THR A 88 3.68 21.33 24.10
C THR A 88 2.91 20.16 23.45
N ARG A 89 1.60 20.30 23.22
CA ARG A 89 0.78 19.23 22.59
C ARG A 89 1.15 19.00 21.13
N VAL A 90 1.40 20.09 20.38
CA VAL A 90 1.83 20.00 18.99
C VAL A 90 3.21 19.36 18.90
N VAL A 91 4.13 19.78 19.77
CA VAL A 91 5.48 19.22 19.86
C VAL A 91 5.44 17.72 20.15
N PHE A 92 4.67 17.27 21.15
CA PHE A 92 4.55 15.84 21.43
C PHE A 92 3.96 15.08 20.24
N LEU A 93 2.92 15.61 19.60
CA LEU A 93 2.31 14.94 18.46
C LEU A 93 3.29 14.83 17.29
N VAL A 94 4.05 15.89 16.97
CA VAL A 94 5.10 15.86 15.93
C VAL A 94 6.20 14.87 16.30
N LEU A 95 6.65 14.84 17.56
CA LEU A 95 7.66 13.91 18.06
C LEU A 95 7.23 12.44 17.99
N PHE A 96 5.93 12.14 18.09
CA PHE A 96 5.41 10.78 17.90
C PHE A 96 5.08 10.47 16.42
N ALA A 97 4.56 11.43 15.67
CA ALA A 97 4.18 11.27 14.28
C ALA A 97 5.38 11.04 13.37
N LEU A 98 6.47 11.78 13.58
CA LEU A 98 7.64 11.71 12.71
C LEU A 98 8.34 10.35 12.77
N PRO A 99 8.64 9.74 13.94
CA PRO A 99 9.24 8.41 13.99
C PRO A 99 8.32 7.33 13.42
N VAL A 100 7.01 7.39 13.68
CA VAL A 100 6.05 6.42 13.15
C VAL A 100 5.93 6.55 11.62
N GLY A 101 5.81 7.77 11.11
CA GLY A 101 5.80 8.03 9.67
C GLY A 101 7.10 7.63 9.00
N TYR A 102 8.24 7.90 9.63
CA TYR A 102 9.55 7.47 9.17
C TYR A 102 9.68 5.94 9.12
N ALA A 103 9.22 5.24 10.16
CA ALA A 103 9.21 3.78 10.20
C ALA A 103 8.37 3.15 9.08
N MET A 104 7.22 3.77 8.76
CA MET A 104 6.35 3.31 7.68
C MET A 104 6.88 3.66 6.28
N ALA A 105 7.54 4.81 6.14
CA ALA A 105 8.09 5.26 4.86
C ALA A 105 9.46 4.63 4.54
N PHE A 106 10.22 4.26 5.56
CA PHE A 106 11.58 3.73 5.43
C PHE A 106 11.82 2.56 6.39
N PRO A 107 11.07 1.46 6.26
CA PRO A 107 11.29 0.27 7.10
C PRO A 107 12.75 -0.21 7.02
N ALA A 108 13.36 -0.13 5.84
CA ALA A 108 14.77 -0.42 5.59
C ALA A 108 15.76 0.39 6.44
N ALA A 109 15.42 1.64 6.80
CA ALA A 109 16.29 2.49 7.59
C ALA A 109 16.28 2.14 9.09
N ILE A 110 15.26 1.40 9.55
CA ILE A 110 15.16 0.92 10.93
C ILE A 110 15.72 -0.49 11.04
N ASN A 111 15.36 -1.38 10.11
CA ASN A 111 15.89 -2.71 10.05
C ASN A 111 15.94 -3.21 8.58
N PRO A 112 17.14 -3.48 8.03
CA PRO A 112 17.27 -3.98 6.67
C PRO A 112 16.58 -5.33 6.44
N ASP A 113 16.43 -6.17 7.48
CA ASP A 113 15.76 -7.47 7.37
C ASP A 113 14.26 -7.30 7.04
N VAL A 114 13.65 -6.20 7.50
CA VAL A 114 12.25 -5.89 7.16
C VAL A 114 12.14 -5.58 5.67
N GLN A 115 13.13 -4.90 5.08
CA GLN A 115 13.15 -4.66 3.64
C GLN A 115 13.32 -5.96 2.86
N ILE A 116 14.21 -6.86 3.29
CA ILE A 116 14.38 -8.18 2.66
C ILE A 116 13.05 -8.96 2.69
N PHE A 117 12.32 -8.90 3.80
CA PHE A 117 11.01 -9.55 3.91
C PHE A 117 9.97 -8.93 2.96
N ILE A 118 9.90 -7.60 2.89
CA ILE A 118 9.04 -6.85 1.97
C ILE A 118 9.35 -7.22 0.52
N ASP A 119 10.63 -7.25 0.14
CA ASP A 119 11.07 -7.55 -1.21
C ASP A 119 10.68 -8.99 -1.58
N LYS A 120 10.94 -9.96 -0.70
CA LYS A 120 10.50 -11.35 -0.90
C LYS A 120 9.00 -11.48 -1.08
N GLN A 121 8.20 -10.76 -0.30
CA GLN A 121 6.74 -10.81 -0.41
C GLN A 121 6.22 -10.14 -1.69
N SER A 122 6.86 -9.04 -2.12
CA SER A 122 6.56 -8.38 -3.40
C SER A 122 6.88 -9.29 -4.59
N ILE A 123 8.06 -9.93 -4.57
CA ILE A 123 8.48 -10.92 -5.57
C ILE A 123 7.48 -12.07 -5.63
N ASP A 124 7.16 -12.68 -4.49
CA ASP A 124 6.20 -13.78 -4.41
C ASP A 124 4.86 -13.42 -5.06
N ARG A 125 4.29 -12.26 -4.73
CA ARG A 125 3.03 -11.81 -5.34
C ARG A 125 3.12 -11.60 -6.84
N ARG A 126 4.19 -10.94 -7.28
CA ARG A 126 4.41 -10.65 -8.70
C ARG A 126 4.53 -11.94 -9.50
N VAL A 127 5.37 -12.87 -9.05
CA VAL A 127 5.54 -14.15 -9.73
C VAL A 127 4.26 -14.99 -9.69
N ARG A 128 3.51 -14.99 -8.58
CA ARG A 128 2.20 -15.66 -8.51
C ARG A 128 1.20 -15.09 -9.50
N ALA A 129 1.16 -13.77 -9.67
CA ALA A 129 0.27 -13.11 -10.63
C ALA A 129 0.68 -13.43 -12.07
N GLU A 130 1.98 -13.42 -12.38
CA GLU A 130 2.53 -13.78 -13.68
C GLU A 130 2.24 -15.26 -14.01
N LEU A 131 2.52 -16.19 -13.09
CA LEU A 131 2.25 -17.61 -13.28
C LEU A 131 0.76 -17.92 -13.41
N ALA A 132 -0.09 -17.24 -12.63
CA ALA A 132 -1.54 -17.38 -12.75
C ALA A 132 -2.02 -16.98 -14.16
N LYS A 133 -1.44 -15.91 -14.72
CA LYS A 133 -1.73 -15.48 -16.10
C LYS A 133 -1.30 -16.54 -17.12
N VAL A 134 -0.10 -17.10 -16.98
CA VAL A 134 0.39 -18.17 -17.87
C VAL A 134 -0.51 -19.41 -17.77
N PHE A 135 -0.89 -19.84 -16.57
CA PHE A 135 -1.73 -21.03 -16.39
C PHE A 135 -3.17 -20.81 -16.88
N ALA A 136 -3.66 -19.58 -16.83
CA ALA A 136 -4.96 -19.20 -17.39
C ALA A 136 -4.94 -19.09 -18.92
N SER A 137 -3.77 -19.00 -19.56
CA SER A 137 -3.65 -18.79 -21.00
C SER A 137 -3.97 -20.02 -21.85
N ASP A 138 -3.79 -21.24 -21.30
CA ASP A 138 -3.98 -22.49 -22.03
C ASP A 138 -4.71 -23.53 -21.16
N LEU A 139 -5.74 -24.17 -21.73
CA LEU A 139 -6.50 -25.23 -21.09
C LEU A 139 -5.63 -26.46 -20.75
N ALA A 140 -4.52 -26.65 -21.46
CA ALA A 140 -3.56 -27.72 -21.20
C ALA A 140 -2.92 -27.63 -19.80
N TYR A 141 -2.99 -26.46 -19.13
CA TYR A 141 -2.39 -26.21 -17.82
C TYR A 141 -3.41 -26.20 -16.67
N ARG A 142 -4.69 -26.49 -16.94
CA ARG A 142 -5.77 -26.38 -15.95
C ARG A 142 -5.57 -27.24 -14.70
N THR A 143 -4.89 -28.38 -14.84
CA THR A 143 -4.57 -29.32 -13.76
C THR A 143 -3.34 -28.91 -12.95
N LEU A 144 -2.64 -27.86 -13.37
CA LEU A 144 -1.48 -27.34 -12.67
C LEU A 144 -1.92 -26.33 -11.61
N THR A 145 -1.27 -26.44 -10.47
CA THR A 145 -1.39 -25.53 -9.34
C THR A 145 0.02 -25.13 -8.92
N PHE A 146 0.14 -24.04 -8.17
CA PHE A 146 1.43 -23.64 -7.63
C PHE A 146 1.29 -23.25 -6.17
N THR A 147 2.33 -23.54 -5.41
CA THR A 147 2.47 -23.13 -4.01
C THR A 147 3.79 -22.39 -3.86
N SER A 148 3.80 -21.32 -3.09
CA SER A 148 5.03 -20.59 -2.78
C SER A 148 5.48 -20.85 -1.36
N PHE A 149 6.80 -20.88 -1.18
CA PHE A 149 7.46 -20.97 0.11
C PHE A 149 8.51 -19.87 0.20
N GLN A 150 8.44 -19.06 1.24
CA GLN A 150 9.35 -17.94 1.48
C GLN A 150 10.43 -18.38 2.48
N GLY A 151 11.53 -18.94 1.96
CA GLY A 151 12.68 -19.37 2.75
C GLY A 151 13.82 -18.37 2.68
N LYS A 152 15.03 -18.88 2.44
CA LYS A 152 16.18 -18.03 2.10
C LYS A 152 15.91 -17.25 0.81
N ASP A 153 15.31 -17.91 -0.17
CA ASP A 153 14.80 -17.33 -1.41
C ASP A 153 13.30 -17.63 -1.55
N VAL A 154 12.62 -16.97 -2.49
CA VAL A 154 11.24 -17.29 -2.85
C VAL A 154 11.26 -18.54 -3.73
N THR A 155 10.74 -19.65 -3.24
CA THR A 155 10.63 -20.90 -3.99
C THR A 155 9.19 -21.13 -4.40
N ILE A 156 8.96 -21.36 -5.70
CA ILE A 156 7.65 -21.69 -6.23
C ILE A 156 7.65 -23.13 -6.72
N THR A 157 6.78 -23.93 -6.11
CA THR A 157 6.57 -25.32 -6.51
C THR A 157 5.35 -25.40 -7.41
N VAL A 158 5.56 -25.80 -8.67
CA VAL A 158 4.49 -26.12 -9.61
C VAL A 158 4.12 -27.60 -9.45
N ARG A 159 2.84 -27.87 -9.19
CA ARG A 159 2.29 -29.20 -8.94
C ARG A 159 1.16 -29.54 -9.90
N GLY A 160 1.08 -30.80 -10.32
CA GLY A 160 -0.10 -31.30 -11.04
C GLY A 160 0.28 -32.30 -12.12
N SER A 161 -0.50 -32.30 -13.20
CA SER A 161 -0.22 -33.19 -14.34
C SER A 161 -0.33 -32.48 -15.67
N VAL A 162 0.46 -32.94 -16.64
CA VAL A 162 0.42 -32.50 -18.04
C VAL A 162 0.31 -33.72 -18.95
N SER A 163 -0.26 -33.54 -20.13
CA SER A 163 -0.46 -34.65 -21.08
C SER A 163 0.86 -35.24 -21.61
N THR A 164 1.80 -34.37 -22.00
CA THR A 164 3.06 -34.77 -22.65
C THR A 164 4.26 -33.97 -22.17
N ARG A 165 5.47 -34.51 -22.40
CA ARG A 165 6.74 -33.78 -22.16
C ARG A 165 6.87 -32.54 -23.05
N ALA A 166 6.33 -32.57 -24.28
CA ALA A 166 6.33 -31.41 -25.16
C ALA A 166 5.49 -30.26 -24.59
N THR A 167 4.33 -30.57 -23.98
CA THR A 167 3.50 -29.59 -23.26
C THR A 167 4.26 -28.97 -22.10
N LEU A 168 5.01 -29.75 -21.34
CA LEU A 168 5.84 -29.24 -20.25
C LEU A 168 6.93 -28.29 -20.76
N ASN A 169 7.63 -28.66 -21.84
CA ASN A 169 8.66 -27.80 -22.43
C ASN A 169 8.06 -26.50 -22.97
N ARG A 170 6.86 -26.55 -23.59
CA ARG A 170 6.13 -25.35 -24.03
C ARG A 170 5.78 -24.45 -22.85
N LEU A 171 5.26 -25.02 -21.75
CA LEU A 171 4.97 -24.28 -20.53
C LEU A 171 6.22 -23.59 -19.99
N ARG A 172 7.35 -24.32 -19.93
CA ARG A 172 8.63 -23.77 -19.48
C ARG A 172 9.09 -22.60 -20.36
N CYS A 173 8.99 -22.72 -21.68
CA CYS A 173 9.31 -21.62 -22.60
C CYS A 173 8.38 -20.41 -22.39
N GLN A 174 7.07 -20.64 -22.19
CA GLN A 174 6.13 -19.56 -21.89
C GLN A 174 6.45 -18.87 -20.57
N ILE A 175 6.74 -19.62 -19.50
CA ILE A 175 7.17 -19.04 -18.22
C ILE A 175 8.45 -18.24 -18.41
N ALA A 176 9.41 -18.73 -19.20
CA ALA A 176 10.66 -18.01 -19.47
C ALA A 176 10.43 -16.69 -20.23
N MET A 177 9.42 -16.62 -21.10
CA MET A 177 9.11 -15.42 -21.88
C MET A 177 8.16 -14.44 -21.16
N GLU A 178 7.17 -14.96 -20.43
CA GLU A 178 6.06 -14.17 -19.87
C GLU A 178 6.25 -13.85 -18.38
N CYS A 179 7.16 -14.51 -17.68
CA CYS A 179 7.46 -14.28 -16.27
C CYS A 179 8.87 -13.66 -16.09
N PRO A 180 9.05 -12.34 -16.30
CA PRO A 180 10.35 -11.68 -16.12
C PRO A 180 10.88 -11.82 -14.69
N SER A 181 9.98 -11.95 -13.71
CA SER A 181 10.32 -12.09 -12.29
C SER A 181 10.82 -13.49 -11.93
N ARG A 182 10.87 -14.43 -12.90
CA ARG A 182 11.41 -15.78 -12.71
C ARG A 182 12.84 -15.76 -12.14
N ASN A 183 13.69 -14.83 -12.60
CA ASN A 183 15.09 -14.77 -12.20
C ASN A 183 15.28 -14.39 -10.72
N GLU A 184 14.25 -13.85 -10.08
CA GLU A 184 14.23 -13.44 -8.67
C GLU A 184 13.73 -14.56 -7.75
N CYS A 185 13.36 -15.73 -8.31
CA CYS A 185 12.81 -16.86 -7.56
C CYS A 185 13.39 -18.21 -8.00
N SER A 186 13.30 -19.21 -7.15
CA SER A 186 13.62 -20.59 -7.48
C SER A 186 12.37 -21.34 -7.91
N LEU A 187 12.38 -21.90 -9.12
CA LEU A 187 11.27 -22.70 -9.63
C LEU A 187 11.54 -24.18 -9.39
N TYR A 188 10.57 -24.85 -8.77
CA TYR A 188 10.61 -26.27 -8.47
C TYR A 188 9.43 -26.97 -9.13
N TRP A 189 9.67 -28.12 -9.75
CA TRP A 189 8.68 -28.88 -10.49
C TRP A 189 8.34 -30.16 -9.73
N ASN A 190 7.05 -30.42 -9.56
CA ASN A 190 6.52 -31.70 -9.12
C ASN A 190 5.31 -32.05 -10.00
N VAL A 191 5.59 -32.51 -11.22
CA VAL A 191 4.59 -32.69 -12.28
C VAL A 191 4.61 -34.12 -12.81
N SER A 192 3.44 -34.72 -12.97
CA SER A 192 3.27 -36.04 -13.59
C SER A 192 2.91 -35.92 -15.08
N ILE A 193 3.58 -36.69 -15.94
CA ILE A 193 3.25 -36.79 -17.37
C ILE A 193 2.26 -37.95 -17.57
N GLN A 194 1.04 -37.64 -17.98
CA GLN A 194 -0.05 -38.63 -18.08
C GLN A 194 0.25 -39.74 -19.09
N ASN A 195 0.81 -39.41 -20.25
CA ASN A 195 1.07 -40.40 -21.30
C ASN A 195 2.15 -41.44 -20.94
N THR A 196 3.10 -41.09 -20.06
CA THR A 196 4.22 -41.97 -19.72
C THR A 196 4.17 -42.44 -18.26
N GLY A 197 3.30 -41.86 -17.44
CA GLY A 197 3.30 -42.07 -15.98
C GLY A 197 4.55 -41.53 -15.28
N GLN A 198 5.44 -40.83 -16.00
CA GLN A 198 6.69 -40.33 -15.46
C GLN A 198 6.43 -39.13 -14.53
N GLN A 199 6.94 -39.21 -13.30
CA GLN A 199 6.98 -38.07 -12.39
C GLN A 199 8.27 -37.29 -12.56
N ILE A 200 8.15 -35.98 -12.64
CA ILE A 200 9.26 -35.03 -12.69
C ILE A 200 9.25 -34.28 -11.38
N ASP A 201 10.28 -34.53 -10.57
CA ASP A 201 10.46 -33.93 -9.26
C ASP A 201 11.87 -33.34 -9.18
N GLY A 202 11.97 -32.02 -9.03
CA GLY A 202 13.27 -31.34 -8.93
C GLY A 202 13.25 -29.86 -9.27
N SER A 203 14.39 -29.21 -9.07
CA SER A 203 14.61 -27.80 -9.42
C SER A 203 14.64 -27.61 -10.95
N ASP A 204 14.09 -26.49 -11.45
CA ASP A 204 14.18 -26.13 -12.87
C ASP A 204 15.63 -26.12 -13.39
N ARG A 205 16.56 -25.68 -12.55
CA ARG A 205 17.99 -25.66 -12.91
C ARG A 205 18.57 -27.06 -13.04
N GLU A 206 18.15 -28.01 -12.20
CA GLU A 206 18.67 -29.39 -12.22
C GLU A 206 18.05 -30.21 -13.35
N LEU A 207 16.75 -30.04 -13.56
CA LEU A 207 15.99 -30.80 -14.54
C LEU A 207 16.29 -30.39 -16.00
N PHE A 208 16.84 -29.19 -16.20
CA PHE A 208 16.96 -28.60 -17.53
C PHE A 208 18.29 -27.87 -17.78
N GLN A 209 19.40 -28.38 -17.25
CA GLN A 209 20.76 -27.80 -17.31
C GLN A 209 21.33 -27.48 -18.71
N TYR A 210 20.68 -27.93 -19.81
CA TYR A 210 21.26 -27.93 -21.16
C TYR A 210 20.41 -27.18 -22.21
N ALA A 211 19.54 -26.27 -21.80
CA ALA A 211 18.71 -25.49 -22.70
C ALA A 211 18.79 -23.99 -22.36
N GLU A 212 19.99 -23.43 -22.50
CA GLU A 212 20.22 -22.00 -22.72
C GLU A 212 20.73 -21.80 -24.15
#